data_AF-A0A1Q3DK33-F1
#
_entry.id   AF-A0A1Q3DK33-F1
#
_cell.length_a   1.000
_cell.length_b   1.000
_cell.length_c   1.000
_cell.angle_alpha   90.00
_cell.angle_beta   90.00
_cell.angle_gamma   90.00
#
_symmetry.space_group_name_H-M   'P 1'
#
loop_
_entity.id
_entity.type
_entity.pdbx_description
1 polymer ?
#
loop_
_entity_poly.entity_id
_entity_poly.type
_entity_poly.pdbx_seq_one_letter_code
_entity_poly.pdbx_strand_id
1 'polypeptide(L)'
;MTNALSFGGRLQLVSSFLFSIQVFWCSTFILPVAVAKECDRIMRNFLWHGVGNAKKSGKVAWSKVCKPREEGGLGIKNCKGWNQAAIMKIAWDICLRKDSIWIQWCYDVFLKGTNFWAARVTSNSSWSWRSVLSARRLLADKVVYEVGNGQSFSLWFDPWLNGESIVDRYGDRLILDSGLLSDARVGCVINDG
;
A
#
# COMPACT_ATOMS: atom_id res chain seq x y z
N MET A 1 -22.38 -24.47 17.65
CA MET A 1 -23.45 -24.35 16.62
C MET A 1 -22.93 -24.15 15.18
N THR A 2 -21.65 -24.32 14.86
CA THR A 2 -21.08 -23.95 13.54
C THR A 2 -20.55 -25.12 12.69
N ASN A 3 -20.54 -26.35 13.22
CA ASN A 3 -20.19 -27.54 12.43
C ASN A 3 -21.37 -28.10 11.61
N ALA A 4 -22.54 -27.45 11.65
CA ALA A 4 -23.71 -27.78 10.84
C ALA A 4 -23.70 -27.12 9.45
N LEU A 5 -22.73 -26.23 9.16
CA LEU A 5 -22.68 -25.50 7.90
C LEU A 5 -22.06 -26.34 6.78
N SER A 6 -22.74 -26.38 5.63
CA SER A 6 -22.19 -26.92 4.39
C SER A 6 -20.95 -26.12 3.94
N PHE A 7 -20.16 -26.69 3.03
CA PHE A 7 -19.00 -25.97 2.46
C PHE A 7 -19.40 -24.62 1.85
N GLY A 8 -20.51 -24.60 1.10
CA GLY A 8 -21.05 -23.36 0.52
C GLY A 8 -21.47 -22.34 1.59
N GLY A 9 -22.11 -22.79 2.67
CA GLY A 9 -22.46 -21.91 3.80
C GLY A 9 -21.23 -21.31 4.49
N ARG A 10 -20.17 -22.10 4.68
CA ARG A 10 -18.89 -21.61 5.23
C ARG A 10 -18.21 -20.62 4.29
N LEU A 11 -18.20 -20.90 2.99
CA LEU A 11 -17.68 -19.99 1.98
C LEU A 11 -18.40 -18.65 1.98
N GLN A 12 -19.73 -18.66 2.08
CA GLN A 12 -20.52 -17.44 2.14
C GLN A 12 -20.16 -16.62 3.37
N LEU A 13 -20.05 -17.26 4.55
CA LEU A 13 -19.67 -16.57 5.79
C LEU A 13 -18.25 -15.99 5.74
N VAL A 14 -17.29 -16.72 5.16
CA VAL A 14 -15.93 -16.21 4.96
C VAL A 14 -15.95 -14.97 4.07
N SER A 15 -16.70 -15.03 2.98
CA SER A 15 -16.75 -13.96 1.97
C SER A 15 -17.49 -12.71 2.46
N SER A 16 -18.55 -12.86 3.25
CA SER A 16 -19.35 -11.72 3.71
C SER A 16 -18.83 -11.09 5.00
N PHE A 17 -18.47 -11.91 6.00
CA PHE A 17 -18.18 -11.42 7.35
C PHE A 17 -16.69 -11.35 7.65
N LEU A 18 -15.99 -12.49 7.56
CA LEU A 18 -14.57 -12.55 7.94
C LEU A 18 -13.70 -11.67 7.03
N PHE A 19 -14.05 -11.63 5.75
CA PHE A 19 -13.42 -10.75 4.80
C PHE A 19 -13.62 -9.26 5.13
N SER A 20 -14.83 -8.84 5.47
CA SER A 20 -15.14 -7.47 5.85
C SER A 20 -14.36 -7.03 7.11
N ILE A 21 -14.27 -7.91 8.11
CA ILE A 21 -13.45 -7.68 9.31
C ILE A 21 -11.99 -7.49 8.94
N GLN A 22 -11.44 -8.37 8.09
CA GLN A 22 -10.06 -8.25 7.65
C GLN A 22 -9.78 -6.94 6.93
N VAL A 23 -10.67 -6.54 6.01
CA VAL A 23 -10.55 -5.28 5.26
C VAL A 23 -10.57 -4.08 6.21
N PHE A 24 -11.47 -4.07 7.20
CA PHE A 24 -11.51 -3.03 8.22
C PHE A 24 -10.16 -2.92 8.96
N TRP A 25 -9.63 -4.02 9.49
CA TRP A 25 -8.36 -3.98 10.23
C TRP A 25 -7.16 -3.61 9.35
N CYS A 26 -7.08 -4.11 8.12
CA CYS A 26 -6.02 -3.74 7.17
C CYS A 26 -6.07 -2.25 6.78
N SER A 27 -7.26 -1.66 6.74
CA SER A 27 -7.44 -0.25 6.38
C SER A 27 -7.13 0.68 7.56
N THR A 28 -7.42 0.24 8.79
CA THR A 28 -7.17 1.01 10.01
C THR A 28 -5.72 0.87 10.49
N PHE A 29 -5.09 -0.29 10.32
CA PHE A 29 -3.75 -0.56 10.81
C PHE A 29 -2.88 -1.26 9.76
N ILE A 30 -1.59 -0.95 9.80
CA ILE A 30 -0.57 -1.74 9.09
C ILE A 30 -0.37 -3.04 9.86
N LEU A 31 -0.89 -4.16 9.32
CA LEU A 31 -0.80 -5.45 9.99
C LEU A 31 0.59 -6.08 9.80
N PRO A 32 1.24 -6.58 10.87
CA PRO A 32 2.43 -7.40 10.74
C PRO A 32 2.15 -8.64 9.90
N VAL A 33 3.16 -9.09 9.14
CA VAL A 33 3.03 -10.26 8.24
C VAL A 33 2.60 -11.53 9.01
N ALA A 34 3.02 -11.67 10.26
CA ALA A 34 2.61 -12.79 11.12
C ALA A 34 1.10 -12.76 11.39
N VAL A 35 0.53 -11.59 11.69
CA VAL A 35 -0.92 -11.42 11.93
C VAL A 35 -1.70 -11.71 10.65
N ALA A 36 -1.25 -11.18 9.51
CA ALA A 36 -1.90 -11.44 8.23
C ALA A 36 -1.91 -12.94 7.87
N LYS A 37 -0.81 -13.64 8.10
CA LYS A 37 -0.71 -15.10 7.93
C LYS A 37 -1.67 -15.85 8.86
N GLU A 38 -1.81 -15.38 10.09
CA GLU A 38 -2.71 -15.98 11.07
C GLU A 38 -4.18 -15.79 10.70
N CYS A 39 -4.57 -14.60 10.21
CA CYS A 39 -5.90 -14.37 9.62
C CYS A 39 -6.19 -15.35 8.47
N ASP A 40 -5.25 -15.47 7.52
CA ASP A 40 -5.36 -16.42 6.41
C ASP A 40 -5.47 -17.89 6.90
N ARG A 41 -4.76 -18.24 7.99
CA ARG A 41 -4.82 -19.57 8.61
C ARG A 41 -6.21 -19.84 9.19
N ILE A 42 -6.77 -18.88 9.94
CA ILE A 42 -8.09 -19.00 10.57
C ILE A 42 -9.17 -19.14 9.51
N MET A 43 -9.20 -18.27 8.49
CA MET A 43 -10.19 -18.34 7.41
C MET A 43 -10.10 -19.66 6.63
N ARG A 44 -8.88 -20.10 6.31
CA ARG A 44 -8.63 -21.37 5.63
C ARG A 44 -9.13 -22.56 6.45
N ASN A 45 -8.78 -22.61 7.73
CA ASN A 45 -9.19 -23.70 8.61
C ASN A 45 -10.70 -23.75 8.74
N PHE A 46 -11.34 -22.60 8.92
CA PHE A 46 -12.80 -22.51 8.98
C PHE A 46 -13.45 -22.99 7.68
N LEU A 47 -12.98 -22.55 6.52
CA LEU A 47 -13.54 -22.95 5.22
C LEU A 47 -13.54 -24.48 5.04
N TRP A 48 -12.42 -25.13 5.32
CA TRP A 48 -12.24 -26.57 5.06
C TRP A 48 -12.79 -27.47 6.17
N HIS A 49 -12.66 -27.07 7.43
CA HIS A 49 -12.88 -27.95 8.58
C HIS A 49 -13.98 -27.47 9.53
N GLY A 50 -14.58 -26.29 9.31
CA GLY A 50 -15.54 -25.72 10.24
C GLY A 50 -14.87 -25.16 11.50
N VAL A 51 -15.59 -25.14 12.61
CA VAL A 51 -15.08 -24.57 13.87
C VAL A 51 -14.33 -25.63 14.67
N GLY A 52 -13.05 -25.34 14.89
CA GLY A 52 -12.13 -26.19 15.64
C GLY A 52 -10.68 -25.98 15.18
N ASN A 53 -9.72 -26.32 16.03
CA ASN A 53 -8.30 -26.27 15.70
C ASN A 53 -7.87 -27.54 14.95
N ALA A 54 -8.39 -27.73 13.73
CA ALA A 54 -7.89 -28.78 12.86
C ALA A 54 -6.49 -28.40 12.37
N LYS A 55 -5.46 -29.17 12.76
CA LYS A 55 -4.10 -29.08 12.19
C LYS A 55 -3.99 -29.72 10.80
N LYS A 56 -5.10 -29.79 10.06
CA LYS A 56 -5.16 -30.43 8.73
C LYS A 56 -5.07 -29.38 7.64
N SER A 57 -4.32 -29.69 6.59
CA SER A 57 -4.25 -28.85 5.40
C SER A 57 -5.57 -28.89 4.63
N GLY A 58 -5.93 -27.77 4.03
CA GLY A 58 -7.06 -27.70 3.10
C GLY A 58 -6.83 -28.54 1.85
N LYS A 59 -7.91 -28.92 1.15
CA LYS A 59 -7.84 -29.70 -0.10
C LYS A 59 -7.17 -28.94 -1.24
N VAL A 60 -7.24 -27.61 -1.22
CA VAL A 60 -6.66 -26.72 -2.24
C VAL A 60 -5.76 -25.68 -1.56
N ALA A 61 -4.64 -25.37 -2.20
CA ALA A 61 -3.73 -24.32 -1.75
C ALA A 61 -4.47 -22.96 -1.63
N TRP A 62 -4.26 -22.25 -0.53
CA TRP A 62 -4.95 -20.98 -0.25
C TRP A 62 -4.69 -19.92 -1.33
N SER A 63 -3.49 -19.88 -1.89
CA SER A 63 -3.17 -18.98 -3.01
C SER A 63 -4.06 -19.22 -4.23
N LYS A 64 -4.46 -20.47 -4.51
CA LYS A 64 -5.40 -20.80 -5.59
C LYS A 64 -6.84 -20.47 -5.21
N VAL A 65 -7.24 -20.76 -3.97
CA VAL A 65 -8.55 -20.38 -3.43
C VAL A 65 -8.76 -18.87 -3.52
N CYS A 66 -7.71 -18.09 -3.28
CA CYS A 66 -7.79 -16.64 -3.26
C CYS A 66 -7.83 -15.94 -4.63
N LYS A 67 -7.72 -16.70 -5.71
CA LYS A 67 -7.82 -16.14 -7.05
C LYS A 67 -9.25 -15.63 -7.35
N PRO A 68 -9.39 -14.71 -8.32
CA PRO A 68 -10.70 -14.36 -8.88
C PRO A 68 -11.47 -15.59 -9.36
N ARG A 69 -12.80 -15.50 -9.41
CA ARG A 69 -13.65 -16.63 -9.86
C ARG A 69 -13.42 -16.94 -11.33
N GLU A 70 -13.10 -15.91 -12.10
CA GLU A 70 -12.74 -15.95 -13.52
C GLU A 70 -11.45 -16.74 -13.75
N GLU A 71 -10.56 -16.78 -12.76
CA GLU A 71 -9.32 -17.58 -12.77
C GLU A 71 -9.46 -18.94 -12.08
N GLY A 72 -10.69 -19.38 -11.79
CA GLY A 72 -10.98 -20.65 -11.12
C GLY A 72 -10.74 -20.65 -9.60
N GLY A 73 -10.61 -19.47 -8.98
CA GLY A 73 -10.60 -19.31 -7.53
C GLY A 73 -11.99 -19.14 -6.94
N LEU A 74 -12.05 -18.89 -5.62
CA LEU A 74 -13.31 -18.63 -4.90
C LEU A 74 -13.60 -17.14 -4.71
N GLY A 75 -12.70 -16.24 -5.15
CA GLY A 75 -12.84 -14.80 -5.01
C GLY A 75 -12.53 -14.26 -3.60
N ILE A 76 -11.98 -15.08 -2.70
CA ILE A 76 -11.56 -14.65 -1.37
C ILE A 76 -10.22 -13.94 -1.48
N LYS A 77 -10.12 -12.66 -1.16
CA LYS A 77 -8.82 -11.98 -1.25
C LYS A 77 -7.97 -12.26 0.00
N ASN A 78 -6.69 -12.62 -0.20
CA ASN A 78 -5.78 -12.93 0.91
C ASN A 78 -5.45 -11.70 1.78
N CYS A 79 -5.14 -11.93 3.05
CA CYS A 79 -4.86 -10.85 4.00
C CYS A 79 -3.60 -10.08 3.65
N LYS A 80 -2.54 -10.79 3.26
CA LYS A 80 -1.27 -10.17 2.88
C LYS A 80 -1.44 -9.17 1.73
N GLY A 81 -2.17 -9.54 0.68
CA GLY A 81 -2.38 -8.68 -0.49
C GLY A 81 -3.20 -7.44 -0.15
N TRP A 82 -4.26 -7.58 0.67
CA TRP A 82 -5.04 -6.44 1.12
C TRP A 82 -4.28 -5.49 2.01
N ASN A 83 -3.51 -6.00 2.97
CA ASN A 83 -2.69 -5.18 3.84
C ASN A 83 -1.67 -4.37 3.02
N GLN A 84 -1.05 -5.00 2.01
CA GLN A 84 -0.16 -4.30 1.07
C GLN A 84 -0.89 -3.21 0.28
N ALA A 85 -2.10 -3.50 -0.23
CA ALA A 85 -2.91 -2.51 -0.94
C ALA A 85 -3.35 -1.34 -0.03
N ALA A 86 -3.68 -1.62 1.24
CA ALA A 86 -4.01 -0.58 2.22
C ALA A 86 -2.81 0.31 2.56
N ILE A 87 -1.63 -0.28 2.75
CA ILE A 87 -0.38 0.49 2.92
C ILE A 87 -0.10 1.36 1.69
N MET A 88 -0.27 0.81 0.48
CA MET A 88 -0.12 1.58 -0.77
C MET A 88 -1.13 2.72 -0.83
N LYS A 89 -2.36 2.52 -0.36
CA LYS A 89 -3.37 3.59 -0.30
C LYS A 89 -2.96 4.71 0.67
N ILE A 90 -2.39 4.39 1.83
CA ILE A 90 -1.85 5.41 2.75
C ILE A 90 -0.74 6.20 2.06
N ALA A 91 0.22 5.51 1.43
CA ALA A 91 1.30 6.16 0.69
C ALA A 91 0.78 7.03 -0.46
N TRP A 92 -0.27 6.57 -1.15
CA TRP A 92 -0.94 7.32 -2.21
C TRP A 92 -1.64 8.58 -1.70
N ASP A 93 -2.38 8.49 -0.59
CA ASP A 93 -3.04 9.65 0.03
C ASP A 93 -2.00 10.72 0.47
N ILE A 94 -0.80 10.29 0.89
CA ILE A 94 0.34 11.19 1.18
C ILE A 94 0.86 11.84 -0.09
N CYS A 95 1.06 11.06 -1.16
CA CYS A 95 1.51 11.57 -2.47
C CYS A 95 0.56 12.64 -3.01
N LEU A 96 -0.75 12.40 -2.92
CA LEU A 96 -1.78 13.33 -3.38
C LEU A 96 -1.98 14.54 -2.46
N ARG A 97 -1.30 14.61 -1.31
CA ARG A 97 -1.52 15.64 -0.28
C ARG A 97 -3.00 15.79 0.05
N LYS A 98 -3.70 14.66 0.18
CA LYS A 98 -5.13 14.64 0.46
C LYS A 98 -5.45 15.47 1.70
N ASP A 99 -6.48 16.31 1.59
CA ASP A 99 -6.87 17.19 2.69
C ASP A 99 -7.42 16.37 3.87
N SER A 100 -6.55 16.17 4.86
CA SER A 100 -6.83 15.38 6.05
C SER A 100 -5.81 15.75 7.12
N ILE A 101 -6.28 15.88 8.36
CA ILE A 101 -5.43 16.13 9.54
C ILE A 101 -4.32 15.08 9.64
N TRP A 102 -4.62 13.81 9.34
CA TRP A 102 -3.63 12.73 9.37
C TRP A 102 -2.51 12.95 8.35
N ILE A 103 -2.84 13.40 7.14
CA ILE A 103 -1.86 13.67 6.09
C ILE A 103 -1.03 14.89 6.46
N GLN A 104 -1.65 15.98 6.91
CA GLN A 104 -0.95 17.17 7.41
C GLN A 104 0.05 16.81 8.52
N TRP A 105 -0.39 16.01 9.50
CA TRP A 105 0.48 15.52 10.58
C TRP A 105 1.64 14.67 10.06
N CYS A 106 1.43 13.83 9.04
CA CYS A 106 2.52 13.08 8.41
C CYS A 106 3.55 14.01 7.76
N TYR A 107 3.11 15.10 7.12
CA TYR A 107 4.01 16.10 6.55
C TYR A 107 4.81 16.82 7.62
N ASP A 108 4.20 17.18 8.75
CA ASP A 108 4.86 17.91 9.84
C ASP A 108 5.80 17.03 10.68
N VAL A 109 5.39 15.79 10.98
CA VAL A 109 6.12 14.91 11.90
C VAL A 109 7.08 13.98 11.20
N PHE A 110 6.67 13.35 10.09
CA PHE A 110 7.49 12.34 9.42
C PHE A 110 8.33 12.93 8.29
N LEU A 111 7.75 13.78 7.44
CA LEU A 111 8.46 14.33 6.28
C LEU A 111 9.25 15.59 6.61
N LYS A 112 8.78 16.44 7.52
CA LYS A 112 9.47 17.66 7.99
C LYS A 112 9.95 18.55 6.83
N GLY A 113 9.09 18.78 5.84
CA GLY A 113 9.41 19.54 4.63
C GLY A 113 10.14 18.76 3.52
N THR A 114 10.48 17.49 3.75
CA THR A 114 11.09 16.63 2.73
C THR A 114 10.04 16.10 1.76
N ASN A 115 10.40 15.93 0.48
CA ASN A 115 9.55 15.25 -0.48
C ASN A 115 9.34 13.78 -0.09
N PHE A 116 8.12 13.25 -0.26
CA PHE A 116 7.78 11.86 0.07
C PHE A 116 8.64 10.84 -0.67
N TRP A 117 8.95 11.06 -1.95
CA TRP A 117 9.78 10.19 -2.78
C TRP A 117 11.25 10.20 -2.38
N ALA A 118 11.76 11.35 -1.92
CA ALA A 118 13.13 11.50 -1.44
C ALA A 118 13.33 11.15 0.05
N ALA A 119 12.24 10.98 0.81
CA ALA A 119 12.31 10.74 2.26
C ALA A 119 13.16 9.51 2.60
N ARG A 120 14.18 9.68 3.45
CA ARG A 120 15.09 8.59 3.82
C ARG A 120 14.47 7.71 4.90
N VAL A 121 14.69 6.40 4.77
CA VAL A 121 14.37 5.45 5.84
C VAL A 121 15.47 5.52 6.89
N THR A 122 15.16 6.08 8.06
CA THR A 122 16.14 6.19 9.16
C THR A 122 16.00 5.05 10.17
N SER A 123 17.06 4.80 10.94
CA SER A 123 17.04 3.82 12.04
C SER A 123 16.01 4.21 13.12
N ASN A 124 15.71 5.49 13.28
CA ASN A 124 14.69 5.97 14.23
C ASN A 124 13.25 5.93 13.67
N SER A 125 13.06 5.55 12.40
CA SER A 125 11.72 5.44 11.82
C SER A 125 10.93 4.27 12.42
N SER A 126 9.65 4.48 12.74
CA SER A 126 8.78 3.40 13.20
C SER A 126 8.62 2.33 12.12
N TRP A 127 8.42 1.07 12.51
CA TRP A 127 8.22 -0.03 11.55
C TRP A 127 7.06 0.24 10.57
N SER A 128 5.98 0.85 11.06
CA SER A 128 4.83 1.25 10.24
C SER A 128 5.23 2.28 9.19
N TRP A 129 5.99 3.32 9.57
CA TRP A 129 6.45 4.33 8.62
C TRP A 129 7.40 3.75 7.57
N ARG A 130 8.31 2.86 7.97
CA ARG A 130 9.18 2.14 7.01
C ARG A 130 8.35 1.33 6.00
N SER A 131 7.26 0.72 6.45
CA SER A 131 6.34 -0.02 5.59
C SER A 131 5.67 0.90 4.57
N VAL A 132 5.20 2.08 4.97
CA VAL A 132 4.66 3.12 4.06
C VAL A 132 5.73 3.56 3.05
N LEU A 133 6.93 3.90 3.51
CA LEU A 133 8.02 4.32 2.61
C LEU A 133 8.45 3.20 1.64
N SER A 134 8.38 1.94 2.05
CA SER A 134 8.68 0.81 1.15
C SER A 134 7.66 0.64 0.02
N ALA A 135 6.42 1.09 0.22
CA ALA A 135 5.38 1.03 -0.80
C ALA A 135 5.63 1.98 -1.98
N ARG A 136 6.54 2.96 -1.82
CA ARG A 136 6.95 3.90 -2.89
C ARG A 136 7.38 3.19 -4.16
N ARG A 137 8.22 2.16 -4.05
CA ARG A 137 8.70 1.40 -5.23
C ARG A 137 7.56 0.82 -6.05
N LEU A 138 6.56 0.27 -5.37
CA LEU A 138 5.39 -0.31 -6.03
C LEU A 138 4.44 0.75 -6.58
N LEU A 139 4.36 1.91 -5.92
CA LEU A 139 3.56 3.03 -6.42
C LEU A 139 4.21 3.68 -7.65
N ALA A 140 5.53 3.87 -7.65
CA ALA A 140 6.27 4.45 -8.78
C ALA A 140 5.99 3.70 -10.09
N ASP A 141 5.91 2.37 -10.04
CA ASP A 141 5.60 1.52 -11.21
C ASP A 141 4.13 1.58 -11.67
N LYS A 142 3.23 2.18 -10.88
CA LYS A 142 1.78 2.12 -11.07
C LYS A 142 1.11 3.47 -11.18
N VAL A 143 1.80 4.53 -10.82
CA VAL A 143 1.29 5.90 -10.86
C VAL A 143 1.70 6.56 -12.15
N VAL A 144 0.74 7.20 -12.80
CA VAL A 144 0.97 8.13 -13.90
C VAL A 144 0.61 9.52 -13.39
N TYR A 145 1.50 10.48 -13.59
CA TYR A 145 1.29 11.86 -13.19
C TYR A 145 0.81 12.70 -14.37
N GLU A 146 -0.23 13.48 -14.14
CA GLU A 146 -0.60 14.60 -14.99
C GLU A 146 -0.16 15.88 -14.28
N VAL A 147 0.90 16.50 -14.81
CA VAL A 147 1.41 17.75 -14.24
C VAL A 147 0.51 18.87 -14.75
N GLY A 148 -0.45 19.28 -13.92
CA GLY A 148 -1.32 20.42 -14.19
C GLY A 148 -0.55 21.74 -14.14
N ASN A 149 -0.89 22.65 -13.21
CA ASN A 149 -0.18 23.93 -13.05
C ASN A 149 1.27 23.81 -12.50
N GLY A 150 1.78 22.60 -12.29
CA GLY A 150 3.13 22.32 -11.82
C GLY A 150 3.47 22.79 -10.40
N GLN A 151 2.51 23.32 -9.62
CA GLN A 151 2.78 23.92 -8.31
C GLN A 151 2.89 22.91 -7.16
N SER A 152 2.39 21.69 -7.34
CA SER A 152 2.48 20.62 -6.33
C SER A 152 3.58 19.61 -6.63
N PHE A 153 4.06 19.57 -7.88
CA PHE A 153 5.00 18.58 -8.38
C PHE A 153 6.44 19.08 -8.24
N SER A 154 7.26 18.33 -7.52
CA SER A 154 8.68 18.61 -7.34
C SER A 154 9.43 18.33 -8.64
N LEU A 155 10.21 19.30 -9.10
CA LEU A 155 11.06 19.14 -10.28
C LEU A 155 12.06 18.00 -10.09
N TRP A 156 12.64 17.88 -8.89
CA TRP A 156 13.79 17.02 -8.66
C TRP A 156 13.41 15.61 -8.20
N PHE A 157 12.44 15.52 -7.29
CA PHE A 157 12.22 14.33 -6.48
C PHE A 157 10.98 13.53 -6.84
N ASP A 158 9.97 14.16 -7.47
CA ASP A 158 8.80 13.42 -7.91
C ASP A 158 9.15 12.55 -9.14
N PRO A 159 8.47 11.41 -9.32
CA PRO A 159 8.77 10.48 -10.40
C PRO A 159 8.27 11.02 -11.75
N TRP A 160 9.18 11.19 -12.71
CA TRP A 160 8.91 11.73 -14.04
C TRP A 160 8.54 10.65 -15.05
N LEU A 161 9.52 9.83 -15.43
CA LEU A 161 9.43 8.88 -16.53
C LEU A 161 9.60 7.47 -15.96
N ASN A 162 8.56 6.64 -16.06
CA ASN A 162 8.55 5.26 -15.57
C ASN A 162 8.89 5.13 -14.08
N GLY A 163 8.48 6.10 -13.25
CA GLY A 163 8.66 6.00 -11.81
C GLY A 163 9.99 6.51 -11.26
N GLU A 164 10.93 6.96 -12.12
CA GLU A 164 12.22 7.52 -11.68
C GLU A 164 12.17 9.04 -11.56
N SER A 165 12.79 9.57 -10.50
CA SER A 165 13.00 11.02 -10.34
C SER A 165 14.22 11.50 -11.14
N ILE A 166 14.30 12.81 -11.41
CA ILE A 166 15.47 13.39 -12.10
C ILE A 166 16.74 13.15 -11.29
N VAL A 167 16.64 13.27 -9.97
CA VAL A 167 17.76 13.03 -9.05
C VAL A 167 18.22 11.58 -9.06
N ASP A 168 17.29 10.62 -9.09
CA ASP A 168 17.66 9.20 -9.15
C ASP A 168 18.42 8.84 -10.44
N ARG A 169 18.07 9.50 -11.56
CA ARG A 169 18.68 9.24 -12.87
C ARG A 169 20.01 9.95 -13.08
N TYR A 170 20.13 11.22 -12.66
CA TYR A 170 21.29 12.07 -12.98
C TYR A 170 22.14 12.43 -11.75
N GLY A 171 21.67 12.14 -10.55
CA GLY A 171 22.36 12.39 -9.28
C GLY A 171 22.15 13.79 -8.71
N ASP A 172 22.43 13.93 -7.41
CA ASP A 172 22.22 15.16 -6.64
C ASP A 172 23.01 16.38 -7.16
N ARG A 173 24.14 16.15 -7.85
CA ARG A 173 24.99 17.23 -8.40
C ARG A 173 24.24 18.11 -9.39
N LEU A 174 23.29 17.53 -10.13
CA LEU A 174 22.50 18.26 -11.11
C LEU A 174 21.73 19.43 -10.48
N ILE A 175 21.27 19.29 -9.22
CA ILE A 175 20.57 20.38 -8.53
C ILE A 175 21.52 21.57 -8.35
N LEU A 176 22.75 21.32 -7.91
CA LEU A 176 23.77 22.37 -7.71
C LEU A 176 24.14 23.03 -9.05
N ASP A 177 24.37 22.23 -10.09
CA ASP A 177 24.78 22.72 -11.40
C ASP A 177 23.66 23.53 -12.09
N SER A 178 22.39 23.25 -11.78
CA SER A 178 21.24 23.96 -12.34
C SER A 178 21.05 25.38 -11.80
N GLY A 179 21.60 25.69 -10.63
CA GLY A 179 21.37 26.96 -9.93
C GLY A 179 19.96 27.14 -9.36
N LEU A 180 19.09 26.13 -9.47
CA LEU A 180 17.73 26.13 -8.92
C LEU A 180 17.70 25.62 -7.48
N LEU A 181 16.66 26.00 -6.74
CA LEU A 181 16.46 25.52 -5.38
C LEU A 181 16.12 24.03 -5.36
N SER A 182 16.53 23.33 -4.29
CA SER A 182 16.24 21.91 -4.09
C SER A 182 14.73 21.62 -3.92
N ASP A 183 13.94 22.59 -3.48
CA ASP A 183 12.49 22.49 -3.37
C ASP A 183 11.76 23.05 -4.61
N ALA A 184 12.49 23.33 -5.70
CA ALA A 184 11.90 23.84 -6.93
C ALA A 184 10.78 22.93 -7.44
N ARG A 185 9.71 23.59 -7.87
CA ARG A 185 8.51 22.98 -8.44
C ARG A 185 8.52 23.18 -9.96
N VAL A 186 7.84 22.31 -10.68
CA VAL A 186 7.78 22.39 -12.15
C VAL A 186 7.20 23.72 -12.62
N GLY A 187 6.17 24.22 -11.95
CA GLY A 187 5.54 25.50 -12.27
C GLY A 187 6.41 26.73 -12.01
N CYS A 188 7.60 26.59 -11.38
CA CYS A 188 8.56 27.70 -11.25
C CYS A 188 9.52 27.79 -12.45
N VAL A 189 9.64 26.71 -13.23
CA VAL A 189 10.59 26.60 -14.35
C VAL A 189 9.86 26.65 -15.69
N ILE A 190 8.66 26.07 -15.74
CA ILE A 190 7.79 26.14 -16.91
C ILE A 190 6.84 27.31 -16.68
N ASN A 191 7.24 28.49 -17.16
CA ASN A 191 6.29 29.58 -17.38
C ASN A 191 5.62 29.30 -18.73
N ASP A 192 4.31 29.08 -18.72
CA ASP A 192 3.52 29.09 -19.95
C ASP A 192 3.77 30.43 -20.66
N GLY A 193 4.22 30.36 -21.92
CA GLY A 193 4.30 31.50 -22.83
C GLY A 193 2.94 31.85 -23.40
#